data_AF-A0A7C1FN82-F1
#
_entry.id   AF-A0A7C1FN82-F1
#
_cell.length_a   1.000
_cell.length_b   1.000
_cell.length_c   1.000
_cell.angle_alpha   90.00
_cell.angle_beta   90.00
_cell.angle_gamma   90.00
#
_symmetry.space_group_name_H-M   'P 1'
#
loop_
_entity.id
_entity.type
_entity.pdbx_description
1 polymer ?
#
loop_
_entity_poly.entity_id
_entity_poly.type
_entity_poly.pdbx_seq_one_letter_code
_entity_poly.pdbx_strand_id
1 'polypeptide(L)' 'MKIWDLAGGMARIDLAAKTLTAETATVSQLWSDEANRAFVDRYIKSGQTRVRNLLDALRRLSEVLAEAERQCSQP' A
#
# COMPACT_ATOMS: atom_id res chain seq x y z
N MET A 1 17.47 4.76 -9.12
CA MET A 1 16.29 3.87 -9.07
C MET A 1 15.91 3.60 -10.52
N LYS A 2 15.98 2.36 -11.02
CA LYS A 2 15.43 2.08 -12.35
C LYS A 2 13.93 2.39 -12.25
N ILE A 3 13.38 3.16 -13.21
CA ILE A 3 11.97 3.59 -13.23
C ILE A 3 11.00 2.39 -13.16
N TRP A 4 11.51 1.18 -13.41
CA TRP A 4 10.78 -0.08 -13.51
C TRP A 4 10.83 -0.97 -12.24
N ASP A 5 11.47 -0.54 -11.14
CA ASP A 5 11.51 -1.34 -9.90
C ASP A 5 10.18 -1.27 -9.12
N LEU A 6 9.18 -1.97 -9.66
CA LEU A 6 7.86 -2.11 -9.05
C LEU A 6 7.94 -2.83 -7.70
N ALA A 7 8.81 -3.83 -7.57
CA ALA A 7 8.96 -4.60 -6.34
C ALA A 7 9.43 -3.72 -5.16
N GLY A 8 10.49 -2.93 -5.38
CA GLY A 8 10.99 -1.99 -4.37
C GLY A 8 9.98 -0.90 -4.03
N GLY A 9 9.24 -0.38 -5.03
CA GLY A 9 8.16 0.58 -4.82
C GLY A 9 7.02 0.02 -3.97
N MET A 10 6.53 -1.18 -4.29
CA MET A 10 5.48 -1.88 -3.54
C MET A 10 5.90 -2.13 -2.09
N ALA A 11 7.14 -2.59 -1.86
CA ALA A 11 7.64 -2.84 -0.50
C ALA A 11 7.65 -1.58 0.37
N ARG A 12 8.02 -0.41 -0.20
CA ARG A 12 8.01 0.87 0.52
C ARG A 12 6.58 1.33 0.85
N ILE A 13 5.65 1.16 -0.07
CA ILE A 13 4.23 1.50 0.14
C ILE A 13 3.62 0.62 1.24
N ASP A 14 3.87 -0.70 1.18
CA ASP A 14 3.42 -1.65 2.20
C ASP A 14 4.00 -1.31 3.58
N LEU A 15 5.30 -1.00 3.65
CA LEU A 15 5.94 -0.56 4.89
C LEU A 15 5.30 0.72 5.45
N ALA A 16 5.11 1.74 4.60
CA ALA A 16 4.49 3.00 5.02
C ALA A 16 3.05 2.79 5.52
N ALA A 17 2.28 1.90 4.90
CA ALA A 17 0.93 1.56 5.35
C ALA A 17 0.92 0.86 6.72
N LYS A 18 1.87 -0.05 6.95
CA LYS A 18 2.07 -0.71 8.24
C LYS A 18 2.47 0.29 9.33
N THR A 19 3.40 1.19 9.02
CA THR A 19 3.79 2.28 9.93
C THR A 19 2.61 3.17 10.27
N LEU A 20 1.84 3.64 9.28
CA LEU A 20 0.66 4.46 9.52
C LEU A 20 -0.34 3.76 10.45
N THR A 21 -0.53 2.45 10.27
CA THR A 21 -1.42 1.65 11.11
C THR A 21 -0.93 1.59 12.56
N ALA A 22 0.37 1.33 12.75
CA ALA A 22 0.98 1.29 14.07
C ALA A 22 0.92 2.65 14.78
N GLU A 23 1.31 3.72 14.09
CA GLU A 23 1.28 5.08 14.64
C GLU A 23 -0.15 5.54 14.95
N THR A 24 -1.13 5.18 14.11
CA THR A 24 -2.55 5.47 14.40
C THR A 24 -3.01 4.76 15.68
N ALA A 25 -2.58 3.51 15.89
CA ALA A 25 -2.91 2.78 17.10
C ALA A 25 -2.28 3.44 18.34
N THR A 26 -1.01 3.85 18.26
CA THR A 26 -0.32 4.59 19.32
C THR A 26 -1.02 5.92 19.63
N VAL A 27 -1.30 6.73 18.61
CA VAL A 27 -2.00 8.01 18.77
C VAL A 27 -3.39 7.80 19.37
N SER A 28 -4.11 6.75 18.97
CA SER A 28 -5.45 6.47 19.48
C SER A 28 -5.49 6.06 20.96
N GLN A 29 -4.35 5.69 21.55
CA GLN A 29 -4.24 5.49 23.00
C GLN A 29 -4.19 6.83 23.76
N LEU A 30 -3.62 7.86 23.14
CA LEU A 30 -3.46 9.20 23.72
C LEU A 30 -4.63 10.14 23.38
N TRP A 31 -5.17 9.99 22.17
CA TRP A 31 -6.29 10.75 21.64
C TRP A 31 -7.42 9.78 21.31
N SER A 32 -8.35 9.58 22.24
CA SER A 32 -9.38 8.52 22.16
C SER A 32 -10.82 9.06 22.15
N ASP A 33 -10.98 10.35 21.87
CA ASP A 33 -12.28 11.02 21.84
C ASP A 33 -13.06 10.74 20.54
N GLU A 34 -14.24 11.34 20.43
CA GLU A 34 -15.09 11.23 19.25
C GLU A 34 -14.46 11.82 17.99
N ALA A 35 -13.67 12.89 18.11
CA ALA A 35 -12.98 13.51 16.99
C ALA A 35 -11.89 12.57 16.42
N ASN A 36 -11.11 11.90 17.27
CA ASN A 36 -10.16 10.88 16.82
C ASN A 36 -10.88 9.74 16.11
N ARG A 37 -11.96 9.21 16.71
CA ARG A 37 -12.73 8.11 16.11
C ARG A 37 -13.25 8.49 14.73
N ALA A 38 -13.80 9.70 14.57
CA ALA A 38 -14.26 10.21 13.29
C ALA A 38 -13.11 10.40 12.29
N PHE A 39 -11.94 10.87 12.74
CA PHE A 39 -10.76 11.03 11.90
C PHE A 39 -10.23 9.68 11.39
N VAL A 40 -10.05 8.71 12.29
CA VAL A 40 -9.58 7.36 11.95
C VAL A 40 -10.53 6.69 10.96
N ASP A 41 -11.83 6.78 11.20
CA ASP A 41 -12.83 6.16 10.34
C ASP A 41 -12.86 6.80 8.95
N ARG A 42 -12.89 8.14 8.90
CA ARG A 42 -13.02 8.89 7.65
C ARG A 42 -11.76 8.86 6.78
N TYR A 43 -10.59 8.97 7.39
CA TYR A 43 -9.33 9.20 6.66
C TYR A 43 -8.41 7.98 6.69
N ILE A 44 -8.17 7.40 7.87
CA ILE A 44 -7.18 6.32 8.00
C ILE A 44 -7.69 5.03 7.36
N LYS A 45 -8.90 4.57 7.71
CA LYS A 45 -9.45 3.34 7.12
C LYS A 45 -9.66 3.45 5.61
N SER A 46 -10.14 4.61 5.15
CA SER A 46 -10.30 4.91 3.72
C SER A 46 -8.96 4.87 2.99
N GLY A 47 -7.93 5.52 3.55
CA GLY A 47 -6.57 5.50 3.02
C GLY A 47 -5.97 4.10 2.95
N GLN A 48 -6.10 3.31 4.02
CA GLN A 48 -5.62 1.92 4.07
C GLN A 48 -6.28 1.05 2.98
N THR A 49 -7.58 1.23 2.74
CA THR A 49 -8.29 0.49 1.68
C THR A 49 -7.76 0.86 0.30
N ARG A 50 -7.56 2.15 0.04
CA ARG A 50 -6.99 2.63 -1.24
C ARG A 50 -5.59 2.10 -1.48
N VAL A 51 -4.73 2.11 -0.45
CA VAL A 51 -3.36 1.59 -0.55
C VAL A 51 -3.35 0.09 -0.83
N ARG A 52 -4.25 -0.67 -0.19
CA ARG A 52 -4.40 -2.11 -0.47
C ARG A 52 -4.77 -2.36 -1.93
N ASN A 53 -5.80 -1.67 -2.43
CA ASN A 53 -6.23 -1.80 -3.83
C ASN A 53 -5.11 -1.42 -4.80
N LEU A 54 -4.30 -0.41 -4.46
CA LEU A 54 -3.13 -0.03 -5.25
C LEU A 54 -2.07 -1.14 -5.28
N LEU A 55 -1.73 -1.72 -4.12
CA LEU A 55 -0.76 -2.81 -4.04
C LEU A 55 -1.21 -4.05 -4.83
N ASP A 56 -2.50 -4.38 -4.76
CA ASP A 56 -3.08 -5.48 -5.53
C ASP A 56 -3.00 -5.22 -7.05
N ALA A 57 -3.30 -3.99 -7.47
CA ALA A 57 -3.18 -3.58 -8.88
C ALA A 57 -1.71 -3.64 -9.37
N LEU A 58 -0.76 -3.16 -8.56
CA LEU A 58 0.67 -3.20 -8.87
C LEU A 58 1.20 -4.64 -8.94
N ARG A 59 0.73 -5.51 -8.06
CA ARG A 59 1.07 -6.94 -8.09
C ARG A 59 0.61 -7.58 -9.40
N ARG A 60 -0.64 -7.32 -9.79
CA ARG A 60 -1.19 -7.83 -11.05
C ARG A 60 -0.45 -7.27 -12.27
N LEU A 61 -0.08 -6.00 -12.25
CA LEU A 61 0.75 -5.40 -13.30
C LEU A 61 2.11 -6.09 -13.40
N SER A 62 2.76 -6.37 -12.27
CA SER A 62 4.04 -7.08 -12.23
C SER A 62 3.93 -8.48 -12.81
N GLU A 63 2.85 -9.20 -12.55
CA GLU A 63 2.59 -10.54 -13.10
C GLU A 63 2.41 -10.49 -14.63
N VAL A 64 1.65 -9.52 -15.14
CA VAL A 64 1.45 -9.32 -16.58
C VAL A 64 2.76 -8.98 -17.30
N LEU A 65 3.58 -8.08 -16.71
CA LEU A 65 4.87 -7.72 -17.28
C LEU A 65 5.84 -8.92 -17.31
N ALA A 66 5.86 -9.74 -16.25
CA ALA A 66 6.68 -10.94 -16.20
C ALA A 66 6.23 -12.03 -17.20
N GLU A 67 4.93 -12.12 -17.48
CA GLU A 67 4.41 -12.98 -18.56
C GLU A 67 4.82 -12.47 -19.94
N ALA A 68 4.65 -11.17 -20.20
CA ALA A 68 5.06 -10.56 -21.46
C ALA A 68 6.57 -10.72 -21.72
N GLU A 69 7.40 -10.53 -20.70
CA GLU A 69 8.84 -10.77 -20.78
C GLU A 69 9.16 -12.21 -21.17
N ARG A 70 8.47 -13.20 -20.56
CA ARG A 70 8.64 -14.62 -20.92
C ARG A 70 8.24 -14.92 -22.36
N GLN A 71 7.12 -14.37 -22.82
CA GLN A 71 6.65 -14.57 -24.20
C GLN A 71 7.62 -13.96 -25.23
N CYS A 72 8.14 -12.76 -24.96
CA CYS A 72 9.13 -12.12 -25.82
C CYS A 72 10.51 -12.80 -25.79
N SER A 73 10.83 -13.52 -24.71
CA SER A 73 12.13 -14.22 -24.56
C SER A 73 12.12 -15.65 -25.13
N GLN A 74 10.96 -16.17 -25.53
CA GLN A 74 10.86 -17.43 -26.25
C GLN A 74 10.94 -17.16 -27.76
N PRO A 75 11.94 -17.74 -28.47
CA PRO A 75 12.10 -17.58 -29.92
C PRO A 75 10.99 -18.27 -30.73
#